data_AF-A0A820GUT8-F1
#
_entry.id   AF-A0A820GUT8-F1
#
_cell.length_a   1.000
_cell.length_b   1.000
_cell.length_c   1.000
_cell.angle_alpha   90.00
_cell.angle_beta   90.00
_cell.angle_gamma   90.00
#
_symmetry.space_group_name_H-M   'P 1'
#
loop_
_entity.id
_entity.type
_entity.pdbx_description
1 polymer ?
#
loop_
_entity_poly.entity_id
_entity_poly.type
_entity_poly.pdbx_seq_one_letter_code
_entity_poly.pdbx_strand_id
1 'polypeptide(L)'
;MDLIDSETLYCLLRNKYVLLCGDSGMRSMYKDIILLIQGQNRLLTSDELKAKLDDYDMSTLNDQLLAGDKKTNDTSYYERRCYLTNTHFIKFVFLTR
;
A
#
# COMPACT_ATOMS: atom_id res chain seq x y z
N MET A 1 -18.01 1.95 -14.47
CA MET A 1 -17.19 2.43 -13.35
C MET A 1 -15.88 2.82 -13.97
N ASP A 2 -15.63 4.12 -14.12
CA ASP A 2 -14.38 4.60 -14.71
C ASP A 2 -13.27 4.33 -13.70
N LEU A 3 -12.39 3.38 -14.04
CA LEU A 3 -11.21 3.10 -13.24
C LEU A 3 -10.28 4.32 -13.41
N ILE A 4 -9.89 4.95 -12.30
CA ILE A 4 -8.85 5.98 -12.34
C ILE A 4 -7.59 5.37 -12.95
N ASP A 5 -7.10 5.97 -14.03
CA ASP A 5 -5.85 5.60 -14.66
C ASP A 5 -4.64 6.12 -13.86
N SER A 6 -3.45 5.62 -14.22
CA SER A 6 -2.20 5.96 -13.51
C SER A 6 -1.86 7.46 -13.56
N GLU A 7 -2.11 8.13 -14.68
CA GLU A 7 -1.79 9.54 -14.87
C GLU A 7 -2.70 10.43 -14.02
N THR A 8 -4.00 10.14 -14.04
CA THR A 8 -5.00 10.79 -13.19
C THR A 8 -4.64 10.64 -11.71
N LEU A 9 -4.33 9.42 -11.24
CA LEU A 9 -3.97 9.20 -9.84
C LEU A 9 -2.66 9.88 -9.45
N TYR A 10 -1.65 9.80 -10.32
CA TYR A 10 -0.35 10.43 -10.10
C TYR A 10 -0.52 11.93 -9.85
N CYS A 11 -1.27 12.61 -10.72
CA CYS A 11 -1.55 14.04 -10.61
C CYS A 11 -2.39 14.37 -9.39
N LEU A 12 -3.42 13.55 -9.11
CA LEU A 12 -4.31 13.76 -7.96
C LEU A 12 -3.56 13.72 -6.63
N LEU A 13 -2.58 12.83 -6.49
CA LEU A 13 -1.85 12.63 -5.23
C LEU A 13 -0.51 13.38 -5.16
N ARG A 14 -0.12 14.08 -6.23
CA ARG A 14 1.12 14.86 -6.29
C ARG A 14 1.14 15.96 -5.22
N ASN A 15 2.24 16.04 -4.48
CA ASN A 15 2.51 16.98 -3.39
C ASN A 15 1.47 16.93 -2.27
N LYS A 16 0.77 15.81 -2.11
CA LYS A 16 -0.14 15.56 -0.99
C LYS A 16 0.47 14.54 -0.03
N TYR A 17 0.15 14.73 1.24
CA TYR A 17 0.36 13.70 2.26
C TYR A 17 -0.90 12.85 2.37
N VAL A 18 -0.78 11.56 2.08
CA VAL A 18 -1.91 10.62 2.11
C VAL A 18 -1.66 9.61 3.22
N LEU A 19 -2.62 9.48 4.14
CA LEU A 19 -2.61 8.48 5.19
C LEU A 19 -3.79 7.53 4.98
N LEU A 20 -3.49 6.24 4.79
CA LEU A 20 -4.48 5.17 4.74
C LEU A 20 -4.43 4.39 6.04
N CYS A 21 -5.57 4.27 6.72
CA CYS A 21 -5.70 3.50 7.94
C CYS A 21 -6.76 2.41 7.73
N GLY A 22 -6.46 1.16 8.08
CA GLY A 22 -7.44 0.09 7.96
C GLY A 22 -6.84 -1.29 8.11
N ASP A 23 -7.54 -2.29 7.60
CA ASP A 23 -7.16 -3.69 7.69
C ASP A 23 -6.35 -4.16 6.47
N SER A 24 -6.32 -5.48 6.23
CA SER A 24 -5.67 -6.07 5.05
C SER A 24 -6.27 -5.63 3.72
N GLY A 25 -7.56 -5.27 3.67
CA GLY A 25 -8.18 -4.72 2.46
C GLY A 25 -7.65 -3.33 2.15
N MET A 26 -7.53 -2.46 3.16
CA MET A 26 -6.89 -1.15 3.03
C MET A 26 -5.41 -1.28 2.62
N ARG A 27 -4.69 -2.27 3.18
CA ARG A 27 -3.32 -2.59 2.77
C ARG A 27 -3.22 -2.96 1.29
N SER A 28 -4.22 -3.65 0.75
CA SER A 28 -4.27 -3.97 -0.68
C SER A 28 -4.48 -2.74 -1.53
N MET A 29 -5.43 -1.88 -1.17
CA MET A 29 -5.65 -0.59 -1.84
C MET A 29 -4.41 0.32 -1.80
N TYR A 30 -3.71 0.37 -0.66
CA TYR A 30 -2.44 1.09 -0.54
C TYR A 30 -1.41 0.63 -1.58
N LYS A 31 -1.29 -0.69 -1.77
CA LYS A 31 -0.34 -1.29 -2.72
C LYS A 31 -0.78 -1.06 -4.18
N ASP A 32 -2.07 -1.10 -4.48
CA ASP A 32 -2.62 -0.72 -5.79
C ASP A 32 -2.32 0.75 -6.13
N ILE A 33 -2.50 1.66 -5.17
CA ILE A 33 -2.17 3.08 -5.34
C ILE A 33 -0.68 3.25 -5.68
N ILE A 34 0.21 2.50 -5.02
CA ILE A 34 1.64 2.56 -5.32
C ILE A 34 1.94 2.09 -6.75
N LEU A 35 1.34 0.98 -7.20
CA LEU A 35 1.52 0.48 -8.57
C LEU A 35 1.09 1.51 -9.62
N LEU A 36 -0.05 2.14 -9.40
CA LEU A 36 -0.60 3.17 -10.28
C LEU A 36 0.28 4.43 -10.30
N ILE A 37 0.77 4.89 -9.15
CA ILE A 37 1.70 6.04 -9.08
C ILE A 37 3.04 5.73 -9.77
N GLN A 38 3.48 4.48 -9.74
CA GLN A 38 4.66 4.03 -10.47
C GLN A 38 4.43 3.90 -11.99
N GLY A 39 3.22 4.17 -12.48
CA GLY A 39 2.90 4.13 -13.90
C GLY A 39 2.68 2.72 -14.46
N GLN A 40 2.50 1.70 -13.60
CA GLN A 40 2.35 0.32 -14.07
C GLN A 40 0.97 0.04 -14.70
N ASN A 41 0.01 0.96 -14.56
CA ASN A 41 -1.35 0.87 -15.11
C ASN A 41 -2.06 -0.47 -14.90
N ARG A 42 -1.86 -1.04 -13.71
CA ARG A 42 -2.46 -2.29 -13.27
C ARG A 42 -2.71 -2.26 -11.78
N LEU A 43 -3.60 -3.13 -11.34
CA LEU A 43 -3.78 -3.48 -9.95
C LEU A 43 -3.03 -4.79 -9.66
N LEU A 44 -3.01 -5.14 -8.38
CA LEU A 44 -2.50 -6.43 -7.94
C LEU A 44 -3.34 -7.57 -8.49
N THR A 45 -2.64 -8.60 -8.93
CA THR A 45 -3.23 -9.87 -9.32
C THR A 45 -3.67 -10.67 -8.09
N SER A 46 -4.57 -11.62 -8.30
CA SER A 46 -5.00 -12.56 -7.25
C SER A 46 -3.84 -13.32 -6.63
N ASP A 47 -2.81 -13.64 -7.41
CA ASP A 47 -1.63 -14.36 -6.93
C ASP A 47 -0.70 -13.46 -6.12
N GLU A 48 -0.52 -12.19 -6.53
CA GLU A 48 0.19 -11.19 -5.69
C GLU A 48 -0.57 -10.94 -4.37
N LEU A 49 -1.91 -10.94 -4.38
CA LEU A 49 -2.72 -10.83 -3.16
C LEU A 49 -2.54 -12.03 -2.24
N LYS A 50 -2.38 -13.25 -2.78
CA LYS A 50 -2.06 -14.46 -2.00
C LYS A 50 -0.63 -14.45 -1.50
N ALA A 51 0.35 -14.09 -2.34
CA ALA A 51 1.75 -13.98 -1.92
C ALA A 51 1.92 -12.98 -0.77
N LYS A 52 1.14 -11.89 -0.70
CA LYS A 52 1.10 -10.98 0.46
C LYS A 52 0.63 -11.60 1.78
N LEU A 53 -0.10 -12.71 1.73
CA LEU A 53 -0.48 -13.47 2.92
C LEU A 53 0.69 -14.31 3.42
N ASP A 54 1.54 -14.78 2.50
CA ASP A 54 2.53 -15.83 2.77
C ASP A 54 3.96 -15.27 2.93
N ASP A 55 4.34 -14.31 2.08
CA ASP A 55 5.66 -13.65 2.09
C ASP A 55 5.53 -12.20 2.55
N TYR A 56 6.06 -11.96 3.75
CA TYR A 56 6.23 -10.65 4.36
C TYR A 56 7.43 -9.93 3.72
N ASP A 57 7.50 -9.89 2.40
CA ASP A 57 8.61 -9.23 1.74
C ASP A 57 8.48 -7.70 1.91
N MET A 58 9.47 -7.16 2.61
CA MET A 58 9.43 -5.86 3.30
C MET A 58 9.36 -4.67 2.36
N SER A 59 9.76 -4.86 1.09
CA SER A 59 9.88 -3.80 0.09
C SER A 59 9.27 -4.18 -1.26
N THR A 60 8.16 -4.92 -1.25
CA THR A 60 7.53 -5.48 -2.46
C THR A 60 7.20 -4.49 -3.57
N LEU A 61 7.04 -3.19 -3.28
CA LEU A 61 6.69 -2.19 -4.28
C LEU A 61 7.42 -0.85 -4.08
N ASN A 62 8.70 -0.87 -3.70
CA ASN A 62 9.48 0.35 -3.38
C ASN A 62 8.88 1.18 -2.23
N ASP A 63 7.99 0.59 -1.42
CA ASP A 63 7.60 1.11 -0.13
C ASP A 63 8.48 0.51 0.97
N GLN A 64 8.54 1.20 2.10
CA GLN A 64 9.30 0.78 3.27
C GLN A 64 8.33 0.39 4.38
N LEU A 65 8.59 -0.75 5.03
CA LEU A 65 8.01 -0.98 6.35
C LEU A 65 8.75 -0.11 7.38
N LEU A 66 8.03 0.83 7.97
CA LEU A 66 8.54 1.69 9.04
C LEU A 66 8.51 1.01 10.39
N ALA A 67 7.47 0.20 10.65
CA ALA A 67 7.36 -0.58 11.87
C ALA A 67 6.32 -1.68 11.68
N GLY A 68 6.53 -2.83 12.30
CA GLY A 68 5.56 -3.90 12.33
C GLY A 68 6.22 -5.21 12.69
N ASP A 69 5.41 -6.20 13.00
CA ASP A 69 5.87 -7.55 13.28
C ASP A 69 5.48 -8.50 12.14
N LYS A 70 5.92 -9.75 12.21
CA LYS A 70 5.40 -10.82 11.37
C LYS A 70 3.88 -10.85 11.51
N LYS A 71 3.18 -11.00 10.39
CA LYS A 71 1.72 -11.05 10.38
C LYS A 71 1.25 -12.19 11.30
N THR A 72 0.52 -11.83 12.34
CA THR A 72 -0.17 -12.75 13.26
C THR A 72 -1.66 -12.46 13.20
N ASN A 73 -2.48 -13.43 13.59
CA ASN A 73 -3.92 -13.21 13.78
C ASN A 73 -4.23 -12.63 15.18
N ASP A 74 -3.22 -12.07 15.83
CA ASP A 74 -3.34 -11.47 17.16
C ASP A 74 -3.67 -9.97 17.04
N THR A 75 -4.42 -9.47 18.02
CA THR A 75 -4.72 -8.06 18.24
C THR A 75 -3.46 -7.20 18.47
N SER A 76 -2.36 -7.83 18.90
CA SER A 76 -1.05 -7.18 19.05
C SER A 76 -0.38 -6.81 17.72
N TYR A 77 -0.91 -7.30 16.59
CA TYR A 77 -0.36 -6.99 15.29
C TYR A 77 -0.43 -5.49 14.98
N TYR A 78 0.67 -4.92 14.50
CA TYR A 78 0.71 -3.58 13.98
C TYR A 78 1.61 -3.53 12.76
N GLU A 79 1.30 -2.64 11.83
CA GLU A 79 2.05 -2.47 10.59
C GLU A 79 1.96 -1.00 10.19
N ARG A 80 3.10 -0.39 9.89
CA ARG A 80 3.21 0.98 9.39
C ARG A 80 4.12 0.96 8.18
N ARG A 81 3.61 1.39 7.03
CA ARG A 81 4.35 1.46 5.77
C ARG A 81 4.40 2.86 5.22
N CYS A 82 5.39 3.14 4.40
CA CYS A 82 5.60 4.42 3.77
C CYS A 82 6.14 4.25 2.36
N TYR A 83 5.46 4.88 1.40
CA TYR A 83 5.96 5.14 0.06
C TYR A 83 6.28 6.62 -0.04
N LEU A 84 7.54 6.93 -0.35
CA LEU A 84 8.05 8.30 -0.38
C LEU A 84 8.88 8.52 -1.65
N THR A 85 8.52 9.54 -2.40
CA THR A 85 9.29 10.07 -3.54
C THR A 85 9.41 11.58 -3.40
N ASN A 86 10.02 12.24 -4.39
CA ASN A 86 10.08 13.71 -4.44
C ASN A 86 8.69 14.37 -4.53
N THR A 87 7.67 13.65 -4.98
CA THR A 87 6.34 14.20 -5.28
C THR A 87 5.20 13.50 -4.56
N HIS A 88 5.43 12.35 -3.92
CA HIS A 88 4.36 11.56 -3.29
C HIS A 88 4.80 11.10 -1.91
N PHE A 89 3.92 11.28 -0.93
CA PHE A 89 4.13 10.80 0.42
C PHE A 89 2.88 10.08 0.90
N ILE A 90 2.93 8.75 0.91
CA ILE A 90 1.79 7.88 1.20
C ILE A 90 2.16 6.94 2.33
N LYS A 91 1.44 7.02 3.44
CA LYS A 91 1.58 6.10 4.56
C LYS A 91 0.38 5.18 4.68
N PHE A 92 0.66 3.98 5.16
CA PHE A 92 -0.35 3.01 5.58
C PHE A 92 -0.15 2.65 7.05
N VAL A 93 -1.25 2.56 7.79
CA VAL A 93 -1.29 2.08 9.18
C VAL A 93 -2.34 0.97 9.28
N PHE A 94 -1.90 -0.20 9.73
CA PHE A 94 -2.79 -1.31 10.03
C PHE A 94 -3.48 -1.08 11.37
N LEU A 95 -4.81 -1.21 11.36
CA LEU A 95 -5.65 -1.10 12.55
C LEU A 95 -6.09 -2.50 12.98
N THR A 96 -5.68 -2.91 14.18
CA THR A 96 -6.30 -4.01 14.91
C THR A 96 -7.43 -3.50 15.79
N ARG A 97 -8.40 -4.37 16.12
CA ARG A 97 -9.49 -4.06 17.05
C ARG A 97 -8.99 -4.07 18.49
#